data_AF-A0A707L968-F1
#
_entry.id   AF-A0A707L968-F1
#
_cell.length_a   1.000
_cell.length_b   1.000
_cell.length_c   1.000
_cell.angle_alpha   90.00
_cell.angle_beta   90.00
_cell.angle_gamma   90.00
#
_symmetry.space_group_name_H-M   'P 1'
#
loop_
_entity.id
_entity.type
_entity.pdbx_description
1 polymer ?
#
loop_
_entity_poly.entity_id
_entity_poly.type
_entity_poly.pdbx_seq_one_letter_code
_entity_poly.pdbx_strand_id
1 'polypeptide(L)'
;MDEQVKTRLEKNQNGADIPNKPLFLQNVGLGETINLAAGALQKSQNGGDIPDKKQFARTIGAVTSTTITLGESGWFKIATVVMPQATST
;
A
#
# COMPACT_ATOMS: atom_id res chain seq x y z
N MET A 1 51.46 8.16 3.87
CA MET A 1 50.09 7.64 4.05
C MET A 1 50.00 6.40 3.19
N ASP A 2 49.79 5.25 3.81
CA ASP A 2 49.80 3.95 3.12
C ASP A 2 48.60 3.83 2.18
N GLU A 3 48.85 3.39 0.95
CA GLU A 3 47.89 3.30 -0.16
C GLU A 3 46.62 2.49 0.21
N GLN A 4 46.74 1.54 1.14
CA GLN A 4 45.61 0.74 1.65
C GLN A 4 44.50 1.59 2.30
N VAL A 5 44.82 2.73 2.93
CA VAL A 5 43.80 3.58 3.57
C VAL A 5 42.82 4.13 2.54
N LYS A 6 43.27 4.34 1.30
CA LYS A 6 42.47 4.90 0.20
C LYS A 6 41.44 3.92 -0.39
N THR A 7 41.51 2.64 -0.02
CA THR A 7 40.57 1.59 -0.48
C THR A 7 39.45 1.30 0.53
N ARG A 8 39.56 1.83 1.76
CA ARG A 8 38.57 1.66 2.83
C ARG A 8 37.58 2.82 2.80
N LEU A 9 36.36 2.58 3.28
CA LEU A 9 35.35 3.63 3.41
C LEU A 9 35.76 4.67 4.48
N GLU A 10 35.65 5.94 4.14
CA GLU A 10 35.95 7.07 5.02
C GLU A 10 34.77 7.38 5.95
N LYS A 11 35.00 7.39 7.27
CA LYS A 11 33.94 7.60 8.27
C LYS A 11 33.13 8.88 8.05
N ASN A 12 33.82 9.99 7.77
CA ASN A 12 33.18 11.30 7.62
C ASN A 12 32.38 11.43 6.31
N GLN A 13 32.51 10.48 5.37
CA GLN A 13 31.72 10.43 4.14
C GLN A 13 30.36 9.75 4.35
N ASN A 14 30.14 9.09 5.49
CA ASN A 14 28.87 8.42 5.83
C ASN A 14 28.32 7.52 4.70
N GLY A 15 29.21 6.82 3.98
CA GLY A 15 28.85 5.92 2.87
C GLY A 15 28.57 6.62 1.52
N ALA A 16 28.76 7.94 1.42
CA ALA A 16 28.70 8.65 0.14
C ALA A 16 29.72 8.10 -0.88
N ASP A 17 30.87 7.67 -0.38
CA ASP A 17 32.02 7.09 -1.07
C ASP A 17 31.86 5.60 -1.46
N ILE A 18 30.73 4.97 -1.13
CA ILE A 18 30.42 3.61 -1.61
C ILE A 18 30.26 3.63 -3.15
N PRO A 19 31.10 2.88 -3.91
CA PRO A 19 31.08 2.92 -5.37
C PRO A 19 29.80 2.36 -6.00
N ASN A 20 29.25 1.29 -5.43
CA ASN A 20 28.02 0.65 -5.90
C ASN A 20 27.04 0.45 -4.74
N LYS A 21 26.22 1.48 -4.49
CA LYS A 21 25.21 1.46 -3.42
C LYS A 21 24.16 0.36 -3.60
N PRO A 22 23.62 0.09 -4.81
CA PRO A 22 22.72 -1.04 -5.02
C PRO A 22 23.31 -2.40 -4.60
N LEU A 23 24.54 -2.72 -5.04
CA LEU A 23 25.20 -3.99 -4.67
C LEU A 23 25.50 -4.06 -3.17
N PHE A 24 25.89 -2.93 -2.56
CA PHE A 24 26.08 -2.86 -1.12
C PHE A 24 24.79 -3.22 -0.35
N LEU A 25 23.64 -2.64 -0.74
CA LEU A 25 22.33 -2.95 -0.16
C LEU A 25 21.94 -4.44 -0.32
N GLN A 26 22.28 -5.05 -1.47
CA GLN A 26 22.10 -6.48 -1.69
C GLN A 26 22.97 -7.32 -0.73
N ASN A 27 24.25 -6.97 -0.59
CA ASN A 27 25.20 -7.70 0.26
C ASN A 27 24.85 -7.63 1.76
N VAL A 28 24.23 -6.53 2.20
CA VAL A 28 23.71 -6.41 3.59
C VAL A 28 22.29 -6.96 3.76
N GLY A 29 21.74 -7.63 2.74
CA GLY A 29 20.46 -8.31 2.83
C GLY A 29 19.22 -7.40 2.78
N LEU A 30 19.34 -6.15 2.31
CA LEU A 30 18.23 -5.19 2.26
C LEU A 30 17.37 -5.26 0.99
N GLY A 31 17.71 -6.16 0.05
CA GLY A 31 16.98 -6.28 -1.22
C GLY A 31 15.49 -6.60 -1.04
N GLU A 32 15.16 -7.59 -0.22
CA GLU A 32 13.75 -7.96 0.04
C GLU A 32 13.01 -6.85 0.80
N THR A 33 13.65 -6.22 1.78
CA THR A 33 13.08 -5.09 2.53
C THR A 33 12.70 -3.93 1.60
N ILE A 34 13.53 -3.60 0.62
CA ILE A 34 13.25 -2.54 -0.36
C ILE A 34 12.03 -2.93 -1.22
N ASN A 35 11.98 -4.18 -1.70
CA ASN A 35 10.87 -4.66 -2.52
C ASN A 35 9.54 -4.65 -1.75
N LEU A 36 9.55 -5.11 -0.50
CA LEU A 36 8.37 -5.10 0.37
C LEU A 36 7.93 -3.66 0.69
N ALA A 37 8.87 -2.77 0.98
CA ALA A 37 8.58 -1.36 1.26
C ALA A 37 7.99 -0.63 0.04
N ALA A 38 8.44 -0.95 -1.17
CA ALA A 38 7.92 -0.37 -2.41
C ALA A 38 6.46 -0.75 -2.68
N GLY A 39 6.02 -1.93 -2.22
CA GLY A 39 4.64 -2.40 -2.35
C GLY A 39 3.76 -2.18 -1.11
N ALA A 40 4.29 -1.58 -0.05
CA ALA A 40 3.57 -1.40 1.20
C ALA A 40 2.53 -0.27 1.10
N LEU A 41 1.37 -0.47 1.75
CA LEU A 41 0.35 0.57 1.86
C LEU A 41 0.85 1.74 2.72
N GLN A 42 0.63 2.97 2.25
CA GLN A 42 1.02 4.20 2.92
C GLN A 42 -0.04 4.63 3.94
N LYS A 43 0.33 4.62 5.23
CA LYS A 43 -0.56 5.05 6.32
C LYS A 43 -1.12 6.46 6.11
N SER A 44 -0.30 7.39 5.62
CA SER A 44 -0.71 8.77 5.35
C SER A 44 -1.78 8.89 4.26
N GLN A 45 -1.91 7.89 3.39
CA GLN A 45 -2.89 7.91 2.30
C GLN A 45 -4.23 7.31 2.71
N ASN A 46 -4.36 6.72 3.91
CA ASN A 46 -5.59 6.12 4.41
C ASN A 46 -6.30 5.21 3.37
N GLY A 47 -5.53 4.37 2.67
CA GLY A 47 -6.05 3.46 1.64
C GLY A 47 -6.29 4.11 0.27
N GLY A 48 -5.89 5.37 0.07
CA GLY A 48 -5.95 6.06 -1.22
C GLY A 48 -5.16 5.37 -2.34
N ASP A 49 -4.06 4.72 -1.97
CA ASP A 49 -3.13 3.93 -2.78
C ASP A 49 -3.63 2.53 -3.15
N ILE A 50 -4.79 2.10 -2.63
CA ILE A 50 -5.42 0.87 -3.06
C ILE A 50 -5.98 1.06 -4.48
N PRO A 51 -5.53 0.26 -5.48
CA PRO A 51 -5.95 0.41 -6.87
C PRO A 51 -7.45 0.15 -7.07
N ASP A 52 -7.97 -0.97 -6.54
CA ASP A 52 -9.40 -1.29 -6.53
C ASP A 52 -9.95 -1.34 -5.10
N LYS A 53 -10.47 -0.21 -4.65
CA LYS A 53 -11.06 -0.05 -3.32
C LYS A 53 -12.35 -0.87 -3.15
N LYS A 54 -13.11 -1.12 -4.22
CA LYS A 54 -14.36 -1.89 -4.16
C LYS A 54 -14.05 -3.38 -3.98
N GLN A 55 -13.10 -3.91 -4.76
CA GLN A 55 -12.64 -5.27 -4.58
C GLN A 55 -11.98 -5.46 -3.22
N PHE A 56 -11.12 -4.53 -2.79
CA PHE A 56 -10.51 -4.56 -1.46
C PHE A 56 -11.57 -4.63 -0.35
N ALA A 57 -12.57 -3.75 -0.37
CA ALA A 57 -13.66 -3.75 0.60
C ALA A 57 -14.40 -5.10 0.65
N ARG A 58 -14.67 -5.71 -0.52
CA ARG A 58 -15.26 -7.06 -0.60
C ARG A 58 -14.36 -8.12 0.02
N THR A 59 -13.06 -8.09 -0.26
CA THR A 59 -12.08 -9.05 0.26
C THR A 59 -11.98 -9.01 1.79
N ILE A 60 -12.02 -7.82 2.40
CA ILE A 60 -11.95 -7.65 3.86
C ILE A 60 -13.32 -7.72 4.56
N GLY A 61 -14.40 -7.98 3.83
CA GLY A 61 -15.76 -8.02 4.37
C GLY A 61 -16.29 -6.65 4.81
N ALA A 62 -15.72 -5.55 4.32
CA ALA A 62 -16.21 -4.20 4.59
C ALA A 62 -17.39 -3.88 3.67
N VAL A 63 -18.43 -3.26 4.24
CA VAL A 63 -19.57 -2.76 3.48
C VAL A 63 -19.26 -1.33 3.04
N THR A 64 -19.19 -1.10 1.73
CA THR A 64 -19.18 0.28 1.21
C THR A 64 -20.58 0.86 1.40
N SER A 65 -20.71 1.88 2.24
CA SER A 65 -21.99 2.55 2.48
C SER A 65 -22.66 2.96 1.16
N THR A 66 -23.95 2.66 1.04
CA THR A 66 -24.78 3.20 -0.05
C THR A 66 -25.47 4.44 0.49
N THR A 67 -25.08 5.62 -0.02
CA THR A 67 -25.77 6.87 0.30
C THR A 67 -27.04 6.95 -0.53
N ILE A 68 -28.18 7.10 0.14
CA ILE A 68 -29.47 7.39 -0.51
C ILE A 68 -29.72 8.89 -0.38
N THR A 69 -29.77 9.60 -1.51
CA THR A 69 -30.15 11.03 -1.54
C THR A 69 -31.63 11.12 -1.88
N LEU A 70 -32.42 11.74 -0.98
CA LEU A 70 -33.82 12.08 -1.25
C LEU A 70 -33.87 13.55 -1.66
N GLY A 71 -34.48 13.86 -2.80
CA GLY A 71 -34.40 15.19 -3.43
C GLY A 71 -35.12 16.30 -2.67
N GLU A 72 -36.28 16.01 -2.08
CA GLU A 72 -37.11 17.00 -1.37
C GLU A 72 -37.38 16.55 0.07
N SER A 73 -37.74 17.49 0.94
CA SER A 73 -38.21 17.18 2.28
C SER A 73 -39.58 16.50 2.21
N GLY A 74 -39.69 15.32 2.82
CA GLY A 74 -40.95 14.57 2.77
C GLY A 74 -40.92 13.31 3.62
N TRP A 75 -42.08 12.69 3.77
CA TRP A 75 -42.25 11.42 4.47
C TRP A 75 -41.94 10.27 3.51
N PHE A 76 -40.81 9.60 3.73
CA PHE A 76 -40.43 8.41 2.98
C PHE A 76 -40.78 7.14 3.77
N LYS A 77 -41.33 6.14 3.08
CA LYS A 77 -41.52 4.79 3.61
C LYS A 77 -40.43 3.88 3.06
N ILE A 78 -39.63 3.30 3.95
CA ILE A 78 -38.67 2.25 3.58
C ILE A 78 -39.40 0.91 3.69
N ALA A 79 -39.40 0.14 2.61
CA ALA A 79 -39.96 -1.21 2.57
C ALA A 79 -38.85 -2.22 2.25
N THR A 80 -38.82 -3.34 2.97
CA THR A 80 -37.93 -4.46 2.67
C THR A 80 -38.56 -5.33 1.60
N VAL A 81 -37.83 -5.58 0.51
CA VAL A 81 -38.22 -6.53 -0.54
C VAL A 81 -37.23 -7.69 -0.55
N VAL A 82 -37.73 -8.92 -0.51
CA VAL A 82 -36.92 -10.14 -0.66
C VAL A 82 -37.06 -10.62 -2.11
N MET A 83 -35.96 -10.67 -2.85
CA MET A 83 -35.92 -11.27 -4.19
C MET A 83 -35.49 -12.74 -4.08
N PRO A 84 -36.25 -13.71 -4.62
CA PRO A 84 -35.79 -15.09 -4.69
C PRO A 84 -34.52 -15.15 -5.55
N GLN A 85 -33.44 -15.70 -5.00
CA GLN A 85 -32.20 -15.89 -5.74
C GLN A 85 -32.34 -17.15 -6.59
N ALA A 86 -32.22 -17.01 -7.92
CA ALA A 86 -32.07 -18.16 -8.78
C ALA A 86 -30.68 -18.77 -8.52
N THR A 87 -30.65 -20.01 -8.03
CA THR A 87 -29.42 -20.80 -8.02
C THR A 87 -29.10 -21.22 -9.45
N SER A 88 -27.99 -20.75 -10.00
CA SER A 88 -27.43 -21.32 -11.24
C SER A 88 -27.07 -22.78 -10.98
N THR A 89 -27.60 -23.69 -11.80
CA THR A 89 -27.22 -25.11 -11.83
C THR A 89 -26.08 -25.31 -12.83
#